data_AF-A0A8C8ZRB3-F1
#
_entry.id   AF-A0A8C8ZRB3-F1
#
_cell.length_a   1.000
_cell.length_b   1.000
_cell.length_c   1.000
_cell.angle_alpha   90.00
_cell.angle_beta   90.00
_cell.angle_gamma   90.00
#
_symmetry.space_group_name_H-M   'P 1'
#
loop_
_entity.id
_entity.type
_entity.pdbx_description
1 polymer ?
#
loop_
_entity_poly.entity_id
_entity_poly.type
_entity_poly.pdbx_seq_one_letter_code
_entity_poly.pdbx_strand_id
1 'polypeptide(L)'
;MAPFGCWGLPATLLVLLCCPGAGEAFEVYIRPETLVTSLNKTLLAQGPQWKSYLVSNISQNMVLYCYFSCSGNLQLEVLNITVYKPPKQVTLKLQPSWVAVGKPFTMECTVPAVEPLESLTLSLLRGNETLHTQTFGRENPAPQEATATFNSTAHREDKHYNFSCLATLDLESRGGSVFSSVSDPQMLKVYEPMQDSQMPIIIAAVSVLLFLFVASILLCFAFSQRWRQRRTGTYGVRASWVRLQRAFRAQ
;
A
#
# COMPACT_ATOMS: atom_id res chain seq x y z
N MET A 1 44.09 7.86 -81.69
CA MET A 1 42.81 7.18 -82.02
C MET A 1 42.06 6.88 -80.73
N ALA A 2 40.73 6.95 -80.74
CA ALA A 2 39.82 6.14 -79.90
C ALA A 2 39.22 5.02 -80.82
N PRO A 3 38.33 4.07 -80.41
CA PRO A 3 37.28 4.06 -79.37
C PRO A 3 37.54 2.98 -78.27
N PHE A 4 36.67 2.57 -77.33
CA PHE A 4 35.27 2.89 -76.91
C PHE A 4 35.29 3.42 -75.43
N GLY A 5 34.24 3.61 -74.61
CA GLY A 5 32.80 3.28 -74.63
C GLY A 5 32.46 2.02 -73.78
N CYS A 6 31.41 1.95 -72.96
CA CYS A 6 30.29 2.88 -72.71
C CYS A 6 29.69 2.81 -71.28
N TRP A 7 29.27 3.97 -70.75
CA TRP A 7 28.07 4.26 -69.93
C TRP A 7 27.62 3.31 -68.78
N GLY A 8 27.55 3.83 -67.54
CA GLY A 8 26.69 3.26 -66.47
C GLY A 8 27.13 3.54 -65.01
N LEU A 9 26.30 4.26 -64.25
CA LEU A 9 26.29 4.30 -62.76
C LEU A 9 25.19 3.34 -62.24
N PRO A 10 25.08 3.00 -60.93
CA PRO A 10 25.81 3.50 -59.77
C PRO A 10 26.39 2.41 -58.83
N ALA A 11 26.81 2.84 -57.63
CA ALA A 11 27.20 2.10 -56.43
C ALA A 11 26.78 0.61 -56.29
N THR A 12 27.75 -0.29 -56.14
CA THR A 12 27.90 -1.22 -54.99
C THR A 12 29.12 -2.14 -55.17
N LEU A 13 29.93 -2.29 -54.13
CA LEU A 13 30.43 -3.61 -53.73
C LEU A 13 30.78 -3.61 -52.24
N LEU A 14 30.16 -4.51 -51.48
CA LEU A 14 30.46 -4.71 -50.06
C LEU A 14 31.84 -5.37 -49.89
N VAL A 15 32.70 -4.77 -49.07
CA VAL A 15 33.77 -5.50 -48.40
C VAL A 15 33.14 -6.25 -47.22
N LEU A 16 33.36 -7.56 -47.13
CA LEU A 16 32.85 -8.43 -46.07
C LEU A 16 34.00 -9.22 -45.45
N LEU A 17 33.80 -9.67 -44.21
CA LEU A 17 34.77 -10.33 -43.32
C LEU A 17 35.83 -9.33 -42.79
N CYS A 18 36.16 -9.26 -41.49
CA CYS A 18 36.11 -10.26 -40.41
C CYS A 18 35.66 -9.69 -39.04
N CYS A 19 35.58 -10.57 -38.03
CA CYS A 19 35.41 -10.21 -36.61
C CYS A 19 36.42 -9.12 -36.16
N PRO A 20 36.00 -8.05 -35.46
CA PRO A 20 36.81 -6.84 -35.30
C PRO A 20 37.93 -6.98 -34.25
N GLY A 21 39.18 -6.80 -34.71
CA GLY A 21 40.39 -6.68 -33.89
C GLY A 21 41.05 -5.29 -33.95
N ALA A 22 40.32 -4.27 -34.37
CA ALA A 22 40.72 -2.87 -34.40
C ALA A 22 39.49 -1.97 -34.23
N GLY A 23 39.67 -0.78 -33.64
CA GLY A 23 38.55 0.04 -33.17
C GLY A 23 37.88 0.91 -34.24
N GLU A 24 36.75 0.45 -34.77
CA GLU A 24 35.63 1.29 -35.23
C GLU A 24 34.32 0.52 -34.98
N ALA A 25 33.30 1.19 -34.44
CA ALA A 25 32.09 0.54 -33.91
C ALA A 25 31.02 0.36 -34.99
N PHE A 26 31.06 -0.77 -35.69
CA PHE A 26 30.00 -1.19 -36.63
C PHE A 26 29.07 -2.22 -35.98
N GLU A 27 27.75 -1.99 -36.03
CA GLU A 27 26.76 -2.97 -35.58
C GLU A 27 26.71 -4.19 -36.51
N VAL A 28 27.34 -5.29 -36.10
CA VAL A 28 27.21 -6.58 -36.80
C VAL A 28 25.99 -7.32 -36.27
N TYR A 29 24.97 -7.47 -37.12
CA TYR A 29 23.74 -8.21 -36.80
C TYR A 29 23.98 -9.73 -36.86
N ILE A 30 24.66 -10.25 -35.84
CA ILE A 30 25.02 -11.67 -35.70
C ILE A 30 23.75 -12.52 -35.60
N ARG A 31 23.68 -13.60 -36.39
CA ARG A 31 22.65 -14.64 -36.31
C ARG A 31 23.32 -16.02 -36.19
N PRO A 32 22.93 -16.88 -35.24
CA PRO A 32 23.71 -18.05 -34.87
C PRO A 32 23.71 -19.14 -35.93
N GLU A 33 24.77 -19.96 -35.96
CA GLU A 33 24.81 -21.16 -36.80
C GLU A 33 24.09 -22.34 -36.14
N THR A 34 24.16 -22.45 -34.81
CA THR A 34 23.49 -23.50 -34.02
C THR A 34 22.93 -22.92 -32.72
N LEU A 35 21.61 -22.94 -32.58
CA LEU A 35 20.91 -22.67 -31.32
C LEU A 35 20.76 -23.95 -30.49
N VAL A 36 21.14 -23.94 -29.21
CA VAL A 36 20.91 -25.03 -28.25
C VAL A 36 19.89 -24.60 -27.21
N THR A 37 18.88 -25.47 -27.00
CA THR A 37 17.73 -25.26 -26.12
C THR A 37 17.09 -26.62 -25.78
N SER A 38 16.36 -26.69 -24.67
CA SER A 38 15.51 -27.82 -24.31
C SER A 38 14.11 -27.78 -24.94
N LEU A 39 13.72 -26.66 -25.57
CA LEU A 39 12.42 -26.50 -26.22
C LEU A 39 12.43 -26.93 -27.68
N ASN A 40 11.26 -27.29 -28.20
CA ASN A 40 11.07 -27.52 -29.62
C ASN A 40 11.35 -26.24 -30.42
N LYS A 41 12.28 -26.34 -31.37
CA LYS A 41 12.64 -25.30 -32.33
C LYS A 41 12.34 -25.78 -33.75
N THR A 42 11.86 -24.89 -34.60
CA THR A 42 11.72 -25.12 -36.04
C THR A 42 12.64 -24.17 -36.81
N LEU A 43 13.26 -24.64 -37.89
CA LEU A 43 14.11 -23.81 -38.76
C LEU A 43 13.20 -23.03 -39.71
N LEU A 44 13.19 -21.70 -39.63
CA LEU A 44 12.42 -20.85 -40.54
C LEU A 44 13.18 -20.55 -41.83
N ALA A 45 14.46 -20.17 -41.70
CA ALA A 45 15.34 -19.88 -42.82
C ALA A 45 16.81 -20.08 -42.43
N GLN A 46 17.67 -20.20 -43.44
CA GLN A 46 19.11 -20.30 -43.27
C GLN A 46 19.85 -19.58 -44.40
N GLY A 47 21.06 -19.12 -44.12
CA GLY A 47 22.04 -18.67 -45.10
C GLY A 47 23.42 -19.29 -44.80
N PRO A 48 24.47 -18.90 -45.54
CA PRO A 48 25.80 -19.52 -45.44
C PRO A 48 26.46 -19.44 -44.06
N GLN A 49 26.07 -18.44 -43.24
CA GLN A 49 26.67 -18.12 -41.94
C GLN A 49 25.61 -17.78 -40.88
N TRP A 50 24.35 -18.20 -41.08
CA TRP A 50 23.27 -17.95 -40.12
C TRP A 50 22.09 -18.91 -40.27
N LYS A 51 21.39 -19.17 -39.16
CA LYS A 51 20.10 -19.86 -39.13
C LYS A 51 19.11 -19.07 -38.26
N SER A 52 17.83 -19.03 -38.66
CA SER A 52 16.75 -18.45 -37.88
C SER A 52 15.79 -19.54 -37.40
N TYR A 53 15.51 -19.53 -36.10
CA TYR A 53 14.69 -20.54 -35.43
C TYR A 53 13.45 -19.91 -34.81
N LEU A 54 12.29 -20.51 -35.04
CA LEU A 54 11.11 -20.29 -34.22
C LEU A 54 11.15 -21.26 -33.04
N VAL A 55 11.29 -20.73 -31.82
CA VAL A 55 11.18 -21.48 -30.57
C VAL A 55 9.79 -21.25 -30.01
N SER A 56 9.04 -22.34 -29.82
CA SER A 56 7.62 -22.30 -29.38
C SER A 56 7.46 -22.69 -27.91
N ASN A 57 6.33 -22.30 -27.32
CA ASN A 57 5.88 -22.74 -25.99
C ASN A 57 6.85 -22.39 -24.84
N ILE A 58 7.44 -21.19 -24.88
CA ILE A 58 8.27 -20.65 -23.80
C ILE A 58 7.34 -20.25 -22.63
N SER A 59 7.31 -21.07 -21.57
CA SER A 59 6.40 -20.91 -20.43
C SER A 59 7.05 -20.31 -19.17
N GLN A 60 8.38 -20.31 -19.10
CA GLN A 60 9.19 -19.87 -17.96
C GLN A 60 10.50 -19.25 -18.44
N ASN A 61 11.18 -18.53 -17.56
CA ASN A 61 12.51 -17.97 -17.83
C ASN A 61 13.50 -19.08 -18.22
N MET A 62 14.30 -18.85 -19.26
CA MET A 62 15.29 -19.81 -19.74
C MET A 62 16.52 -19.13 -20.34
N VAL A 63 17.62 -19.89 -20.43
CA VAL A 63 18.85 -19.47 -21.09
C VAL A 63 18.98 -20.23 -22.41
N LEU A 64 19.27 -19.51 -23.49
CA LEU A 64 19.54 -20.03 -24.82
C LEU A 64 21.02 -19.88 -25.14
N TYR A 65 21.62 -20.94 -25.72
CA TYR A 65 23.04 -20.96 -26.06
C TYR A 65 23.21 -20.93 -27.58
N CYS A 66 23.93 -19.92 -28.08
CA CYS A 66 24.09 -19.62 -29.51
C CYS A 66 25.53 -19.84 -29.95
N TYR A 67 25.76 -20.89 -30.73
CA TYR A 67 27.08 -21.23 -31.25
C TYR A 67 27.27 -20.77 -32.71
N PHE A 68 28.47 -20.29 -33.02
CA PHE A 68 28.92 -19.87 -34.34
C PHE A 68 30.44 -20.04 -34.48
N SER A 69 30.93 -20.22 -35.71
CA SER A 69 32.35 -20.26 -36.02
C SER A 69 32.81 -18.93 -36.64
N CYS A 70 33.85 -18.30 -36.08
CA CYS A 70 34.58 -17.21 -36.76
C CYS A 70 36.00 -17.67 -37.04
N SER A 71 36.38 -17.75 -38.32
CA SER A 71 37.72 -18.17 -38.79
C SER A 71 38.20 -19.50 -38.21
N GLY A 72 37.29 -20.47 -38.02
CA GLY A 72 37.57 -21.79 -37.45
C GLY A 72 37.50 -21.88 -35.92
N ASN A 73 37.43 -20.75 -35.21
CA ASN A 73 37.23 -20.72 -33.76
C ASN A 73 35.73 -20.80 -33.45
N LEU A 74 35.34 -21.77 -32.61
CA LEU A 74 33.99 -21.82 -32.04
C LEU A 74 33.82 -20.68 -31.03
N GLN A 75 32.70 -19.98 -31.12
CA GLN A 75 32.25 -18.96 -30.18
C GLN A 75 30.89 -19.33 -29.60
N LEU A 76 30.57 -18.79 -28.43
CA LEU A 76 29.32 -19.00 -27.72
C LEU A 76 28.76 -17.66 -27.23
N GLU A 77 27.52 -17.37 -27.61
CA GLU A 77 26.71 -16.28 -27.05
C GLU A 77 25.57 -16.82 -26.18
N VAL A 78 25.16 -16.04 -25.18
CA VAL A 78 24.21 -16.45 -24.13
C VAL A 78 23.01 -15.51 -24.09
N LEU A 79 21.85 -15.99 -24.53
CA LEU A 79 20.63 -15.20 -24.64
C LEU A 79 19.68 -15.54 -23.48
N ASN A 80 19.46 -14.59 -22.57
CA ASN A 80 18.56 -14.73 -21.44
C ASN A 80 17.12 -14.38 -21.85
N ILE A 81 16.21 -15.36 -21.86
CA ILE A 81 14.81 -15.15 -22.17
C ILE A 81 14.01 -15.02 -20.86
N THR A 82 13.40 -13.86 -20.66
CA THR A 82 12.46 -13.60 -19.56
C THR A 82 11.03 -13.69 -20.07
N VAL A 83 10.19 -14.50 -19.43
CA VAL A 83 8.74 -14.51 -19.64
C VAL A 83 8.12 -13.48 -18.71
N TYR A 84 7.11 -12.75 -19.21
CA TYR A 84 6.36 -11.77 -18.43
C TYR A 84 4.88 -12.14 -18.36
N LYS A 85 4.24 -11.77 -17.23
CA LYS A 85 2.82 -11.96 -16.94
C LYS A 85 2.28 -10.58 -16.50
N PRO A 86 1.57 -9.84 -17.38
CA PRO A 86 1.11 -8.50 -17.05
C PRO A 86 -0.01 -8.53 -16.00
N PRO A 87 -0.19 -7.46 -15.21
CA PRO A 87 -1.25 -7.38 -14.19
C PRO A 87 -2.63 -7.40 -14.85
N LYS A 88 -3.35 -8.53 -14.72
CA LYS A 88 -4.71 -8.72 -15.27
C LYS A 88 -5.82 -8.45 -14.25
N GLN A 89 -5.54 -8.63 -12.97
CA GLN A 89 -6.48 -8.48 -11.87
C GLN A 89 -5.80 -7.68 -10.76
N VAL A 90 -6.40 -6.57 -10.35
CA VAL A 90 -5.87 -5.68 -9.31
C VAL A 90 -7.00 -5.48 -8.30
N THR A 91 -6.80 -5.90 -7.05
CA THR A 91 -7.84 -5.86 -6.02
C THR A 91 -7.44 -4.85 -4.95
N LEU A 92 -8.28 -3.84 -4.70
CA LEU A 92 -8.17 -2.99 -3.53
C LEU A 92 -9.08 -3.51 -2.41
N LYS A 93 -8.69 -3.31 -1.15
CA LYS A 93 -9.55 -3.42 0.04
C LYS A 93 -9.33 -2.21 0.94
N LEU A 94 -10.41 -1.63 1.44
CA LEU A 94 -10.40 -0.60 2.48
C LEU A 94 -10.83 -1.21 3.82
N GLN A 95 -9.94 -1.16 4.83
CA GLN A 95 -10.16 -1.78 6.13
C GLN A 95 -9.93 -0.77 7.28
N PRO A 96 -10.97 -0.34 8.02
CA PRO A 96 -12.40 -0.57 7.78
C PRO A 96 -12.91 0.21 6.57
N SER A 97 -14.03 -0.22 5.98
CA SER A 97 -14.73 0.52 4.93
C SER A 97 -15.71 1.58 5.45
N TRP A 98 -15.93 1.64 6.77
CA TRP A 98 -16.72 2.66 7.47
C TRP A 98 -15.96 3.17 8.71
N VAL A 99 -15.60 4.45 8.72
CA VAL A 99 -14.57 5.02 9.60
C VAL A 99 -14.99 6.40 10.10
N ALA A 100 -14.64 6.74 11.34
CA ALA A 100 -14.88 8.09 11.89
C ALA A 100 -13.81 9.08 11.40
N VAL A 101 -14.18 10.35 11.19
CA VAL A 101 -13.21 11.43 10.92
C VAL A 101 -12.08 11.41 11.98
N GLY A 102 -10.83 11.47 11.54
CA GLY A 102 -9.66 11.44 12.43
C GLY A 102 -9.30 10.05 12.98
N LYS A 103 -9.82 8.96 12.41
CA LYS A 103 -9.40 7.58 12.71
C LYS A 103 -8.64 6.94 11.54
N PRO A 104 -7.68 6.04 11.81
CA PRO A 104 -6.90 5.39 10.77
C PRO A 104 -7.73 4.37 9.98
N PHE A 105 -7.34 4.16 8.73
CA PHE A 105 -7.80 3.05 7.87
C PHE A 105 -6.65 2.54 7.01
N THR A 106 -6.68 1.25 6.70
CA THR A 106 -5.70 0.57 5.86
C THR A 106 -6.24 0.42 4.44
N MET A 107 -5.41 0.78 3.47
CA MET A 107 -5.54 0.44 2.06
C MET A 107 -4.65 -0.77 1.77
N GLU A 108 -5.22 -1.85 1.27
CA GLU A 108 -4.51 -3.07 0.89
C GLU A 108 -4.77 -3.34 -0.60
N CYS A 109 -3.72 -3.34 -1.42
CA CYS A 109 -3.80 -3.72 -2.82
C CYS A 109 -3.10 -5.05 -3.05
N THR A 110 -3.77 -6.01 -3.70
CA THR A 110 -3.22 -7.32 -4.07
C THR A 110 -3.32 -7.56 -5.57
N VAL A 111 -2.25 -8.14 -6.15
CA VAL A 111 -2.12 -8.42 -7.58
C VAL A 111 -1.50 -9.82 -7.78
N PRO A 112 -2.29 -10.85 -8.14
CA PRO A 112 -1.80 -12.22 -8.27
C PRO A 112 -0.98 -12.44 -9.55
N ALA A 113 0.00 -13.35 -9.49
CA ALA A 113 0.67 -13.98 -10.64
C ALA A 113 1.32 -13.03 -11.67
N VAL A 114 1.93 -11.92 -11.22
CA VAL A 114 2.71 -10.99 -12.07
C VAL A 114 4.19 -11.34 -12.09
N GLU A 115 4.78 -11.30 -13.28
CA GLU A 115 6.21 -11.56 -13.54
C GLU A 115 6.73 -10.63 -14.64
N PRO A 116 8.02 -10.21 -14.61
CA PRO A 116 8.95 -10.30 -13.49
C PRO A 116 8.56 -9.33 -12.35
N LEU A 117 8.67 -9.79 -11.10
CA LEU A 117 8.22 -9.02 -9.95
C LEU A 117 9.09 -7.76 -9.71
N GLU A 118 10.38 -7.79 -10.02
CA GLU A 118 11.26 -6.63 -9.83
C GLU A 118 10.98 -5.44 -10.76
N SER A 119 10.08 -5.63 -11.74
CA SER A 119 9.57 -4.59 -12.65
C SER A 119 8.19 -4.06 -12.25
N LEU A 120 7.59 -4.59 -11.17
CA LEU A 120 6.25 -4.18 -10.72
C LEU A 120 6.32 -2.99 -9.75
N THR A 121 5.47 -2.01 -10.02
CA THR A 121 5.15 -0.91 -9.11
C THR A 121 3.65 -0.91 -8.83
N LEU A 122 3.26 -0.89 -7.55
CA LEU A 122 1.88 -0.69 -7.11
C LEU A 122 1.73 0.72 -6.52
N SER A 123 0.76 1.49 -7.01
CA SER A 123 0.45 2.84 -6.53
C SER A 123 -0.97 2.89 -5.98
N LEU A 124 -1.11 3.34 -4.73
CA LEU A 124 -2.38 3.50 -4.04
C LEU A 124 -2.86 4.95 -4.23
N LEU A 125 -4.06 5.11 -4.80
CA LEU A 125 -4.57 6.39 -5.29
C LEU A 125 -5.79 6.86 -4.50
N ARG A 126 -5.93 8.19 -4.35
CA ARG A 126 -7.13 8.91 -3.93
C ARG A 126 -7.58 9.85 -5.06
N GLY A 127 -8.61 9.46 -5.81
CA GLY A 127 -8.92 10.10 -7.08
C GLY A 127 -7.72 10.00 -8.03
N ASN A 128 -7.09 11.13 -8.33
CA ASN A 128 -5.90 11.23 -9.18
C ASN A 128 -4.59 11.43 -8.39
N GLU A 129 -4.65 11.48 -7.05
CA GLU A 129 -3.50 11.70 -6.17
C GLU A 129 -2.89 10.36 -5.74
N THR A 130 -1.58 10.16 -5.93
CA THR A 130 -0.87 8.99 -5.41
C THR A 130 -0.52 9.20 -3.93
N LEU A 131 -1.12 8.39 -3.04
CA LEU A 131 -0.86 8.43 -1.60
C LEU A 131 0.36 7.59 -1.19
N HIS A 132 0.57 6.45 -1.86
CA HIS A 132 1.71 5.55 -1.59
C HIS A 132 2.13 4.83 -2.86
N THR A 133 3.41 4.49 -2.94
CA THR A 133 4.00 3.72 -4.05
C THR A 133 4.92 2.64 -3.50
N GLN A 134 4.70 1.40 -3.93
CA GLN A 134 5.47 0.23 -3.56
C GLN A 134 6.12 -0.39 -4.79
N THR A 135 7.44 -0.32 -4.87
CA THR A 135 8.27 -1.11 -5.78
C THR A 135 8.69 -2.42 -5.11
N PHE A 136 8.93 -3.47 -5.90
CA PHE A 136 9.33 -4.78 -5.39
C PHE A 136 10.80 -5.08 -5.73
N GLY A 137 11.57 -5.54 -4.73
CA GLY A 137 12.98 -5.91 -4.89
C GLY A 137 13.18 -7.40 -5.11
N ARG A 138 14.33 -7.78 -5.67
CA ARG A 138 14.72 -9.18 -5.95
C ARG A 138 14.93 -10.04 -4.69
N GLU A 139 15.03 -9.42 -3.50
CA GLU A 139 15.33 -10.10 -2.24
C GLU A 139 14.10 -10.73 -1.55
N ASN A 140 12.88 -10.33 -1.91
CA ASN A 140 11.69 -11.01 -1.41
C ASN A 140 11.54 -12.38 -2.11
N PRO A 141 11.37 -13.50 -1.37
CA PRO A 141 11.03 -14.78 -1.98
C PRO A 141 9.68 -14.62 -2.68
N ALA A 142 9.66 -14.75 -4.01
CA ALA A 142 8.57 -14.29 -4.86
C ALA A 142 7.19 -14.78 -4.35
N PRO A 143 6.37 -13.90 -3.75
CA PRO A 143 5.06 -14.30 -3.27
C PRO A 143 4.14 -14.56 -4.47
N GLN A 144 3.20 -15.48 -4.29
CA GLN A 144 2.21 -15.82 -5.32
C GLN A 144 1.32 -14.62 -5.71
N GLU A 145 1.22 -13.64 -4.81
CA GLU A 145 0.53 -12.36 -5.00
C GLU A 145 1.43 -11.20 -4.54
N ALA A 146 1.52 -10.15 -5.35
CA ALA A 146 2.19 -8.91 -4.97
C ALA A 146 1.23 -8.03 -4.16
N THR A 147 1.65 -7.63 -2.95
CA THR A 147 0.79 -6.89 -2.02
C THR A 147 1.45 -5.57 -1.59
N ALA A 148 0.70 -4.48 -1.63
CA ALA A 148 1.08 -3.18 -1.09
C ALA A 148 0.05 -2.71 -0.05
N THR A 149 0.52 -2.31 1.13
CA THR A 149 -0.32 -1.81 2.22
C THR A 149 0.08 -0.39 2.62
N PHE A 150 -0.91 0.44 2.93
CA PHE A 150 -0.72 1.81 3.40
C PHE A 150 -1.76 2.17 4.46
N ASN A 151 -1.36 2.88 5.50
CA ASN A 151 -2.26 3.36 6.55
C ASN A 151 -2.46 4.87 6.40
N SER A 152 -3.69 5.28 6.13
CA SER A 152 -4.10 6.68 6.06
C SER A 152 -5.04 7.02 7.23
N THR A 153 -5.39 8.30 7.39
CA THR A 153 -6.40 8.77 8.35
C THR A 153 -7.62 9.25 7.59
N ALA A 154 -8.83 8.97 8.07
CA ALA A 154 -10.06 9.37 7.39
C ALA A 154 -10.35 10.87 7.58
N HIS A 155 -10.34 11.62 6.48
CA HIS A 155 -10.68 13.04 6.42
C HIS A 155 -12.15 13.27 6.00
N ARG A 156 -12.65 14.51 6.05
CA ARG A 156 -14.03 14.86 5.68
C ARG A 156 -14.23 14.78 4.16
N GLU A 157 -13.22 15.23 3.44
CA GLU A 157 -13.08 15.32 1.99
C GLU A 157 -12.99 13.94 1.31
N ASP A 158 -12.50 12.90 2.02
CA ASP A 158 -12.40 11.53 1.49
C ASP A 158 -13.75 10.92 1.08
N LYS A 159 -14.87 11.48 1.55
CA LYS A 159 -16.22 11.11 1.09
C LYS A 159 -16.48 11.41 -0.39
N HIS A 160 -15.68 12.30 -0.98
CA HIS A 160 -15.81 12.76 -2.37
C HIS A 160 -14.78 12.13 -3.31
N TYR A 161 -13.87 11.29 -2.78
CA TYR A 161 -12.84 10.63 -3.56
C TYR A 161 -13.07 9.12 -3.63
N ASN A 162 -12.81 8.57 -4.82
CA ASN A 162 -12.69 7.13 -5.02
C ASN A 162 -11.24 6.72 -4.74
N PHE A 163 -11.05 5.70 -3.92
CA PHE A 163 -9.76 5.06 -3.75
C PHE A 163 -9.59 3.95 -4.80
N SER A 164 -8.40 3.82 -5.37
CA SER A 164 -8.07 2.75 -6.33
C SER A 164 -6.61 2.34 -6.19
N CYS A 165 -6.24 1.20 -6.78
CA CYS A 165 -4.85 0.79 -6.94
C CYS A 165 -4.49 0.71 -8.41
N LEU A 166 -3.39 1.34 -8.80
CA LEU A 166 -2.75 1.20 -10.11
C LEU A 166 -1.59 0.21 -9.98
N ALA A 167 -1.60 -0.85 -10.79
CA ALA A 167 -0.48 -1.76 -10.95
C ALA A 167 0.19 -1.51 -12.29
N THR A 168 1.50 -1.24 -12.29
CA THR A 168 2.30 -0.94 -13.48
C THR A 168 3.51 -1.88 -13.52
N LEU A 169 3.62 -2.66 -14.59
CA LEU A 169 4.76 -3.52 -14.91
C LEU A 169 5.58 -2.82 -16.01
N ASP A 170 6.78 -2.35 -15.67
CA ASP A 170 7.68 -1.66 -16.60
C ASP A 170 8.77 -2.60 -17.15
N LEU A 171 8.80 -2.75 -18.48
CA LEU A 171 9.74 -3.58 -19.22
C LEU A 171 10.55 -2.78 -20.26
N GLU A 172 10.49 -1.44 -20.28
CA GLU A 172 11.19 -0.61 -21.28
C GLU A 172 12.71 -0.81 -21.20
N SER A 173 13.24 -0.90 -19.98
CA SER A 173 14.65 -1.25 -19.69
C SER A 173 15.10 -2.62 -20.23
N ARG A 174 14.16 -3.46 -20.71
CA ARG A 174 14.41 -4.78 -21.33
C ARG A 174 13.97 -4.83 -22.80
N GLY A 175 13.66 -3.69 -23.43
CA GLY A 175 13.12 -3.61 -24.78
C GLY A 175 11.67 -4.07 -24.92
N GLY A 176 10.93 -4.15 -23.80
CA GLY A 176 9.51 -4.48 -23.76
C GLY A 176 8.61 -3.25 -23.85
N SER A 177 7.44 -3.33 -23.23
CA SER A 177 6.48 -2.23 -23.13
C SER A 177 5.92 -2.15 -21.71
N VAL A 178 5.45 -0.97 -21.30
CA VAL A 178 4.73 -0.79 -20.03
C VAL A 178 3.35 -1.44 -20.11
N PHE A 179 3.01 -2.26 -19.12
CA PHE A 179 1.67 -2.84 -18.97
C PHE A 179 1.05 -2.36 -17.65
N SER A 180 -0.15 -1.82 -17.69
CA SER A 180 -0.84 -1.31 -16.50
C SER A 180 -2.28 -1.79 -16.38
N SER A 181 -2.76 -1.91 -15.15
CA SER A 181 -4.16 -2.20 -14.81
C SER A 181 -4.55 -1.48 -13.51
N VAL A 182 -5.83 -1.16 -13.35
CA VAL A 182 -6.37 -0.40 -12.21
C VAL A 182 -7.47 -1.22 -11.55
N SER A 183 -7.55 -1.19 -10.22
CA SER A 183 -8.63 -1.83 -9.48
C SER A 183 -9.98 -1.15 -9.70
N ASP A 184 -11.06 -1.87 -9.41
CA ASP A 184 -12.36 -1.22 -9.20
C ASP A 184 -12.24 -0.10 -8.13
N PRO A 185 -12.88 1.07 -8.33
CA PRO A 185 -12.86 2.17 -7.39
C PRO A 185 -13.71 1.86 -6.14
N GLN A 186 -13.21 2.21 -4.96
CA GLN A 186 -13.91 2.05 -3.69
C GLN A 186 -14.07 3.37 -2.94
N MET A 187 -15.27 3.65 -2.43
CA MET A 187 -15.52 4.83 -1.59
C MET A 187 -15.36 4.48 -0.11
N LEU A 188 -14.59 5.29 0.62
CA LEU A 188 -14.52 5.20 2.07
C LEU A 188 -15.76 5.85 2.69
N LYS A 189 -16.55 5.11 3.48
CA LYS A 189 -17.68 5.70 4.20
C LYS A 189 -17.14 6.44 5.43
N VAL A 190 -17.10 7.77 5.40
CA VAL A 190 -16.64 8.56 6.54
C VAL A 190 -17.83 9.16 7.31
N TYR A 191 -17.92 8.88 8.61
CA TYR A 191 -18.90 9.49 9.52
C TYR A 191 -18.25 10.45 10.51
N GLU A 192 -19.02 11.42 10.98
CA GLU A 192 -18.55 12.31 12.05
C GLU A 192 -18.89 11.68 13.40
N PRO A 193 -17.92 11.55 14.33
CA PRO A 193 -18.25 11.11 15.68
C PRO A 193 -19.10 12.19 16.35
N MET A 194 -20.23 11.81 16.94
CA MET A 194 -21.11 12.75 17.62
C MET A 194 -20.38 13.29 18.85
N GLN A 195 -20.03 14.57 18.83
CA GLN A 195 -19.23 15.22 19.87
C GLN A 195 -20.10 15.48 21.11
N ASP A 196 -20.42 14.42 21.86
CA ASP A 196 -21.29 14.47 23.04
C ASP A 196 -20.60 15.12 24.24
N SER A 197 -20.39 16.43 24.12
CA SER A 197 -20.02 17.33 25.20
C SER A 197 -21.17 17.62 26.15
N GLN A 198 -22.41 17.22 25.82
CA GLN A 198 -23.57 17.48 26.67
C GLN A 198 -23.68 16.45 27.79
N MET A 199 -23.45 15.15 27.55
CA MET A 199 -23.48 14.12 28.58
C MET A 199 -22.61 14.43 29.82
N PRO A 200 -21.31 14.78 29.73
CA PRO A 200 -20.52 15.12 30.91
C PRO A 200 -21.03 16.37 31.64
N ILE A 201 -21.56 17.38 30.91
CA ILE A 201 -22.13 18.60 31.49
C ILE A 201 -23.46 18.29 32.21
N ILE A 202 -24.31 17.43 31.64
CA ILE A 202 -25.58 17.00 32.24
C ILE A 202 -25.32 16.16 33.49
N ILE A 203 -24.36 15.22 33.44
CA ILE A 203 -23.97 14.40 34.61
C ILE A 203 -23.40 15.28 35.73
N ALA A 204 -22.59 16.29 35.40
CA ALA A 204 -22.10 17.26 36.37
C ALA A 204 -23.24 18.11 36.98
N ALA A 205 -24.16 18.63 36.16
CA ALA A 205 -25.29 19.42 36.63
C ALA A 205 -26.23 18.61 37.54
N VAL A 206 -26.59 17.38 37.15
CA VAL A 206 -27.47 16.49 37.93
C VAL A 206 -26.82 16.09 39.26
N SER A 207 -25.52 15.74 39.27
CA SER A 207 -24.82 15.38 40.50
C SER A 207 -24.70 16.57 41.47
N VAL A 208 -24.39 17.78 40.99
CA VAL A 208 -24.40 19.01 41.81
C VAL A 208 -25.80 19.28 42.39
N LEU A 209 -26.86 19.13 41.59
CA LEU A 209 -28.24 19.31 42.07
C LEU A 209 -28.59 18.32 43.19
N LEU A 210 -28.16 17.06 43.05
CA LEU A 210 -28.31 16.02 44.07
C LEU A 210 -27.55 16.35 45.36
N PHE A 211 -26.30 16.80 45.26
CA PHE A 211 -25.51 17.22 46.43
C PHE A 211 -26.15 18.40 47.17
N LEU A 212 -26.66 19.40 46.46
CA LEU A 212 -27.38 20.53 47.06
C LEU A 212 -28.67 20.09 47.77
N PHE A 213 -29.42 19.17 47.18
CA PHE A 213 -30.64 18.61 47.78
C PHE A 213 -30.34 17.82 49.06
N VAL A 214 -29.33 16.93 49.04
CA VAL A 214 -28.89 16.18 50.22
C VAL A 214 -28.35 17.11 51.32
N ALA A 215 -27.55 18.11 50.97
CA ALA A 215 -27.06 19.11 51.91
C ALA A 215 -28.20 19.92 52.55
N SER A 216 -29.23 20.29 51.78
CA SER A 216 -30.42 20.96 52.29
C SER A 216 -31.18 20.10 53.31
N ILE A 217 -31.39 18.81 53.03
CA ILE A 217 -32.03 17.87 53.95
C ILE A 217 -31.21 17.74 55.25
N LEU A 218 -29.89 17.60 55.15
CA LEU A 218 -29.00 17.50 56.31
C LEU A 218 -28.98 18.78 57.16
N LEU A 219 -29.01 19.96 56.51
CA LEU A 219 -29.12 21.26 57.20
C LEU A 219 -30.49 21.41 57.90
N CYS A 220 -31.58 21.04 57.25
CA CYS A 220 -32.91 21.00 57.85
C CYS A 220 -32.96 20.05 59.07
N PHE A 221 -32.36 18.86 58.96
CA PHE A 221 -32.27 17.94 60.08
C PHE A 221 -31.45 18.53 61.23
N ALA A 222 -30.24 19.03 60.97
CA ALA A 222 -29.36 19.65 61.97
C ALA A 222 -30.00 20.88 62.63
N PHE A 223 -30.72 21.72 61.88
CA PHE A 223 -31.48 22.84 62.42
C PHE A 223 -32.64 22.36 63.28
N SER A 224 -33.39 21.34 62.85
CA SER A 224 -34.48 20.76 63.65
C SER A 224 -33.96 20.12 64.95
N GLN A 225 -32.77 19.50 64.93
CA GLN A 225 -32.12 18.95 66.13
C GLN A 225 -31.63 20.06 67.07
N ARG A 226 -30.95 21.09 66.56
CA ARG A 226 -30.59 22.29 67.35
C ARG A 226 -31.81 23.00 67.93
N TRP A 227 -32.93 23.02 67.21
CA TRP A 227 -34.19 23.63 67.67
C TRP A 227 -34.92 22.76 68.71
N ARG A 228 -34.91 21.43 68.55
CA ARG A 228 -35.33 20.48 69.60
C ARG A 228 -34.49 20.66 70.86
N GLN A 229 -33.16 20.69 70.74
CA GLN A 229 -32.24 20.93 71.85
C GLN A 229 -32.47 22.30 72.52
N ARG A 230 -32.73 23.37 71.75
CA ARG A 230 -33.10 24.68 72.32
C ARG A 230 -34.46 24.65 73.04
N ARG A 231 -35.44 23.86 72.56
CA ARG A 231 -36.73 23.65 73.24
C ARG A 231 -36.63 22.79 74.51
N THR A 232 -35.79 21.77 74.53
CA THR A 232 -35.59 20.92 75.72
C THR A 232 -34.56 21.48 76.72
N GLY A 233 -33.74 22.44 76.28
CA GLY A 233 -32.63 23.02 77.06
C GLY A 233 -33.02 24.00 78.18
N THR A 234 -34.31 24.29 78.41
CA THR A 234 -34.76 25.23 79.46
C THR A 234 -35.71 24.65 80.51
N TYR A 235 -35.87 23.33 80.59
CA TYR A 235 -36.50 22.68 81.76
C TYR A 235 -35.51 22.58 82.93
N GLY A 236 -35.29 23.69 83.63
CA GLY A 236 -34.35 23.86 84.74
C GLY A 236 -34.68 23.12 86.05
N VAL A 237 -35.30 21.94 85.98
CA VAL A 237 -35.84 21.19 87.13
C VAL A 237 -34.76 20.72 88.11
N ARG A 238 -33.50 20.56 87.66
CA ARG A 238 -32.40 20.10 88.52
C ARG A 238 -31.80 21.19 89.43
N ALA A 239 -32.09 22.47 89.18
CA ALA A 239 -31.54 23.61 89.94
C ALA A 239 -32.42 24.10 91.11
N SER A 240 -33.69 23.68 91.16
CA SER A 240 -34.64 23.99 92.24
C SER A 240 -34.58 22.98 93.39
N TRP A 241 -34.46 21.67 93.07
CA TRP A 241 -34.49 20.59 94.08
C TRP A 241 -33.36 20.68 95.11
N VAL A 242 -32.16 21.10 94.69
CA VAL A 242 -30.97 21.27 95.56
C VAL A 242 -31.13 22.41 96.58
N ARG A 243 -32.05 23.36 96.34
CA ARG A 243 -32.40 24.40 97.34
C ARG A 243 -33.43 23.90 98.34
N LEU A 244 -34.43 23.12 97.92
CA LEU A 244 -35.45 22.55 98.81
C LEU A 244 -34.86 21.59 99.87
N GLN A 245 -33.95 20.70 99.47
CA GLN A 245 -33.30 19.78 100.42
C GLN A 245 -32.43 20.48 101.49
N ARG A 246 -32.07 21.75 101.29
CA ARG A 246 -31.27 22.52 102.26
C ARG A 246 -32.11 23.29 103.28
N ALA A 247 -33.41 23.45 103.03
CA ALA A 247 -34.36 23.97 104.01
C ALA A 247 -34.84 22.87 104.98
N PHE A 248 -35.09 21.66 104.47
CA PHE A 248 -35.64 20.52 105.21
C PHE A 248 -34.63 19.77 106.13
N ARG A 249 -33.58 20.46 106.61
CA ARG A 249 -32.56 19.93 107.54
C ARG A 249 -32.18 20.91 108.66
N ALA A 250 -32.97 21.96 108.86
CA ALA A 250 -32.73 23.01 109.84
C ALA A 250 -33.86 23.13 110.88
N GLN A 251 -34.64 22.06 111.05
CA GLN A 251 -35.76 21.95 111.99
C GLN A 251 -36.03 20.47 112.29
#